data_AF-A0A0M4E9W1-F1
#
_entry.id   AF-A0A0M4E9W1-F1
#
_cell.length_a   1.000
_cell.length_b   1.000
_cell.length_c   1.000
_cell.angle_alpha   90.00
_cell.angle_beta   90.00
_cell.angle_gamma   90.00
#
_symmetry.space_group_name_H-M   'P 1'
#
loop_
_entity.id
_entity.type
_entity.pdbx_description
1 polymer ?
#
loop_
_entity_poly.entity_id
_entity_poly.type
_entity_poly.pdbx_seq_one_letter_code
_entity_poly.pdbx_strand_id
1 'polypeptide(L)'
;MTPSRSAPFKSIRAAQPAWDSYDSTRDGFRPMPGMYAVSRRPNWWGAGATPEELHRLAKDSGIPVSWVAPAHVLRHLLDTGDHDARLRVLVDHQDEIRILCKEMAEYCDDEWLGDAPEMAAKVVAAWGDGHPETAACMALLAVEELAHQVSRVDRSKKHKGLQDVAEAVVSNNDWFPQGQTVLSPLFPLYAQYWAHKGHEVPERLSRHALVHSISLGHLSKGHAIVAIMLMISLLRELQERCDEVRDDMHANDPEVE
;
A
#
# COMPACT_ATOMS: atom_id res chain seq x y z
N MET A 1 26.20 5.20 28.40
CA MET A 1 25.31 5.64 27.29
C MET A 1 26.18 5.99 26.11
N THR A 2 26.25 5.11 25.12
CA THR A 2 26.98 5.35 23.87
C THR A 2 26.10 6.20 22.95
N PRO A 3 26.61 7.30 22.38
CA PRO A 3 25.82 8.09 21.44
C PRO A 3 25.59 7.28 20.17
N SER A 4 24.33 7.13 19.78
CA SER A 4 23.95 6.60 18.47
C SER A 4 24.55 7.50 17.40
N ARG A 5 25.62 7.04 16.75
CA ARG A 5 26.18 7.69 15.57
C ARG A 5 25.22 7.43 14.42
N SER A 6 24.43 8.43 14.05
CA SER A 6 23.72 8.43 12.78
C SER A 6 24.72 8.20 11.65
N ALA A 7 24.47 7.19 10.84
CA ALA A 7 25.32 6.87 9.69
C ALA A 7 25.17 8.00 8.64
N PRO A 8 26.26 8.54 8.07
CA PRO A 8 26.16 9.61 7.09
C PRO A 8 25.43 9.14 5.83
N PHE A 9 24.61 10.00 5.21
CA PHE A 9 23.80 9.74 4.01
C PHE A 9 24.51 8.95 2.89
N LYS A 10 25.81 9.20 2.69
CA LYS A 10 26.63 8.51 1.69
C LYS A 10 26.82 7.02 1.98
N SER A 11 26.86 6.64 3.27
CA SER A 11 26.96 5.24 3.70
C SER A 11 25.63 4.48 3.58
N ILE A 12 24.50 5.18 3.71
CA ILE A 12 23.15 4.62 3.48
C ILE A 12 23.01 4.17 2.03
N ARG A 13 23.35 5.05 1.07
CA ARG A 13 23.30 4.75 -0.37
C ARG A 13 24.22 3.58 -0.77
N ALA A 14 25.40 3.49 -0.14
CA ALA A 14 26.35 2.41 -0.44
C ALA A 14 25.84 1.03 0.02
N ALA A 15 25.00 0.97 1.05
CA ALA A 15 24.48 -0.28 1.58
C ALA A 15 23.11 -0.68 0.99
N GLN A 16 22.41 0.25 0.33
CA GLN A 16 21.06 0.08 -0.24
C GLN A 16 20.91 -1.20 -1.11
N PRO A 17 21.84 -1.54 -2.04
CA PRO A 17 21.70 -2.77 -2.84
C PRO A 17 21.74 -4.05 -2.00
N ALA A 18 22.50 -4.05 -0.89
CA ALA A 18 22.58 -5.19 0.01
C ALA A 18 21.32 -5.35 0.88
N TRP A 19 20.65 -4.24 1.22
CA TRP A 19 19.39 -4.27 1.95
C TRP A 19 18.21 -4.61 1.07
N ASP A 20 18.19 -4.16 -0.19
CA ASP A 20 17.12 -4.47 -1.14
C ASP A 20 17.13 -5.95 -1.55
N SER A 21 18.31 -6.55 -1.58
CA SER A 21 18.46 -7.98 -1.86
C SER A 21 18.30 -8.85 -0.61
N TYR A 22 18.14 -8.28 0.60
CA TYR A 22 18.01 -9.06 1.83
C TYR A 22 16.70 -9.84 1.84
N ASP A 23 16.82 -11.15 1.94
CA ASP A 23 15.73 -12.10 1.93
C ASP A 23 15.81 -12.92 3.23
N SER A 24 14.78 -12.82 4.05
CA SER A 24 14.73 -13.51 5.34
C SER A 24 14.76 -15.04 5.22
N THR A 25 14.30 -15.59 4.09
CA THR A 25 14.29 -17.03 3.80
C THR A 25 15.67 -17.53 3.38
N ARG A 26 16.44 -16.70 2.68
CA ARG A 26 17.79 -17.03 2.20
C ARG A 26 18.88 -16.69 3.21
N ASP A 27 18.79 -15.52 3.84
CA ASP A 27 19.86 -14.91 4.63
C ASP A 27 19.68 -15.11 6.16
N GLY A 28 18.57 -15.75 6.55
CA GLY A 28 18.15 -15.96 7.94
C GLY A 28 17.56 -14.70 8.56
N PHE A 29 16.84 -14.87 9.69
CA PHE A 29 16.21 -13.74 10.37
C PHE A 29 17.25 -12.78 10.96
N ARG A 30 17.15 -11.51 10.56
CA ARG A 30 17.89 -10.38 11.10
C ARG A 30 16.93 -9.26 11.46
N PRO A 31 17.13 -8.59 12.62
CA PRO A 31 16.33 -7.43 12.98
C PRO A 31 16.52 -6.34 11.92
N MET A 32 15.42 -5.64 11.61
CA MET A 32 15.46 -4.49 10.71
C MET A 32 16.37 -3.41 11.30
N PRO A 33 17.38 -2.93 10.56
CA PRO A 33 18.17 -1.78 10.99
C PRO A 33 17.28 -0.55 11.13
N GLY A 34 17.44 0.24 12.20
CA GLY A 34 16.61 1.45 12.40
C GLY A 34 16.66 2.44 11.23
N MET A 35 17.82 2.55 10.56
CA MET A 35 18.00 3.36 9.35
C MET A 35 17.15 2.91 8.15
N TYR A 36 16.78 1.62 8.08
CA TYR A 36 15.93 1.09 7.01
C TYR A 36 14.52 1.66 7.12
N ALA A 37 13.94 1.66 8.33
CA ALA A 37 12.60 2.19 8.59
C ALA A 37 12.46 3.68 8.21
N VAL A 38 13.53 4.46 8.37
CA VAL A 38 13.58 5.87 7.95
C VAL A 38 13.51 6.04 6.42
N SER A 39 13.93 5.02 5.65
CA SER A 39 14.06 5.10 4.19
C SER A 39 13.10 4.20 3.42
N ARG A 40 12.44 3.25 4.07
CA ARG A 40 11.64 2.19 3.45
C ARG A 40 10.52 1.72 4.37
N ARG A 41 9.51 1.08 3.78
CA ARG A 41 8.39 0.50 4.53
C ARG A 41 8.82 -0.74 5.30
N PRO A 42 8.45 -0.88 6.60
CA PRO A 42 8.89 -2.01 7.41
C PRO A 42 8.53 -3.37 6.82
N ASN A 43 7.37 -3.49 6.19
CA ASN A 43 6.89 -4.75 5.62
C ASN A 43 7.69 -5.23 4.41
N TRP A 44 8.55 -4.38 3.82
CA TRP A 44 9.45 -4.76 2.73
C TRP A 44 10.72 -5.45 3.24
N TRP A 45 11.05 -5.28 4.53
CA TRP A 45 12.25 -5.84 5.12
C TRP A 45 12.24 -7.37 5.06
N GLY A 46 13.20 -7.94 4.35
CA GLY A 46 13.33 -9.39 4.21
C GLY A 46 12.52 -9.99 3.05
N ALA A 47 11.95 -9.15 2.17
CA ALA A 47 11.24 -9.60 0.97
C ALA A 47 12.19 -9.91 -0.21
N GLY A 48 13.46 -9.51 -0.13
CA GLY A 48 14.42 -9.64 -1.23
C GLY A 48 13.95 -8.96 -2.50
N ALA A 49 13.40 -7.75 -2.38
CA ALA A 49 12.76 -7.02 -3.46
C ALA A 49 13.18 -5.54 -3.48
N THR A 50 13.43 -5.00 -4.68
CA THR A 50 13.67 -3.56 -4.85
C THR A 50 12.37 -2.77 -4.88
N PRO A 51 12.40 -1.46 -4.56
CA PRO A 51 11.26 -0.58 -4.73
C PRO A 51 10.65 -0.60 -6.14
N GLU A 52 11.46 -0.72 -7.20
CA GLU A 52 10.94 -0.80 -8.57
C GLU A 52 10.23 -2.12 -8.87
N GLU A 53 10.67 -3.22 -8.26
CA GLU A 53 9.96 -4.50 -8.36
C GLU A 53 8.60 -4.41 -7.66
N LEU A 54 8.57 -3.82 -6.47
CA LEU A 54 7.33 -3.59 -5.72
C LEU A 54 6.39 -2.60 -6.41
N HIS A 55 6.92 -1.50 -6.95
CA HIS A 55 6.15 -0.53 -7.75
C HIS A 55 5.54 -1.20 -8.99
N ARG A 56 6.32 -1.99 -9.75
CA ARG A 56 5.81 -2.73 -10.91
C ARG A 56 4.74 -3.75 -10.50
N LEU A 57 4.99 -4.53 -9.45
CA LEU A 57 3.98 -5.47 -8.92
C LEU A 57 2.66 -4.76 -8.61
N ALA A 58 2.74 -3.63 -7.90
CA ALA A 58 1.58 -2.84 -7.49
C ALA A 58 0.85 -2.20 -8.68
N LYS A 59 1.59 -1.64 -9.64
CA LYS A 59 1.03 -1.00 -10.83
C LYS A 59 0.42 -2.01 -11.80
N ASP A 60 1.12 -3.10 -12.09
CA ASP A 60 0.72 -4.05 -13.14
C ASP A 60 -0.37 -5.03 -12.65
N SER A 61 -0.35 -5.38 -11.36
CA SER A 61 -1.33 -6.29 -10.77
C SER A 61 -2.45 -5.56 -10.01
N GLY A 62 -2.24 -4.29 -9.64
CA GLY A 62 -3.16 -3.58 -8.76
C GLY A 62 -3.08 -4.04 -7.30
N ILE A 63 -2.03 -4.76 -6.90
CA ILE A 63 -1.89 -5.32 -5.55
C ILE A 63 -1.12 -4.33 -4.66
N PRO A 64 -1.69 -3.85 -3.55
CA PRO A 64 -0.97 -3.00 -2.61
C PRO A 64 0.21 -3.72 -1.97
N VAL A 65 1.37 -3.06 -1.96
CA VAL A 65 2.63 -3.61 -1.42
C VAL A 65 3.15 -2.86 -0.20
N SER A 66 2.61 -1.67 0.08
CA SER A 66 3.01 -0.84 1.22
C SER A 66 2.21 -1.23 2.46
N TRP A 67 2.88 -1.38 3.62
CA TRP A 67 2.29 -1.57 4.95
C TRP A 67 1.60 -2.91 5.24
N VAL A 68 0.83 -3.46 4.29
CA VAL A 68 -0.25 -4.42 4.60
C VAL A 68 0.02 -5.88 4.22
N ALA A 69 1.15 -6.17 3.57
CA ALA A 69 1.53 -7.54 3.21
C ALA A 69 2.86 -7.92 3.88
N PRO A 70 2.94 -9.08 4.56
CA PRO A 70 4.20 -9.57 5.12
C PRO A 70 5.27 -9.77 4.04
N ALA A 71 6.55 -9.63 4.41
CA ALA A 71 7.67 -9.68 3.49
C ALA A 71 7.73 -10.98 2.66
N HIS A 72 7.44 -12.13 3.27
CA HIS A 72 7.42 -13.41 2.56
C HIS A 72 6.24 -13.54 1.58
N VAL A 73 5.10 -12.89 1.87
CA VAL A 73 3.97 -12.81 0.93
C VAL A 73 4.33 -11.92 -0.25
N LEU A 74 4.99 -10.78 -0.01
CA LEU A 74 5.50 -9.94 -1.10
C LEU A 74 6.46 -10.70 -2.01
N ARG A 75 7.39 -11.49 -1.43
CA ARG A 75 8.28 -12.36 -2.19
C ARG A 75 7.50 -13.36 -3.04
N HIS A 76 6.53 -14.05 -2.43
CA HIS A 76 5.69 -15.04 -3.13
C HIS A 76 4.92 -14.40 -4.30
N LEU A 77 4.38 -13.19 -4.12
CA LEU A 77 3.68 -12.44 -5.17
C LEU A 77 4.61 -12.05 -6.34
N LEU A 78 5.86 -11.69 -6.05
CA LEU A 78 6.88 -11.36 -7.06
C LEU A 78 7.30 -12.59 -7.86
N ASP A 79 7.43 -13.74 -7.21
CA ASP A 79 7.76 -15.02 -7.86
C ASP A 79 6.57 -15.62 -8.63
N THR A 80 5.37 -15.08 -8.42
CA THR A 80 4.14 -15.53 -9.08
C THR A 80 3.88 -14.76 -10.37
N GLY A 81 3.61 -15.47 -11.48
CA GLY A 81 3.53 -14.90 -12.83
C GLY A 81 2.20 -14.23 -13.18
N ASP A 82 1.09 -14.97 -13.16
CA ASP A 82 -0.23 -14.49 -13.58
C ASP A 82 -1.04 -13.84 -12.44
N HIS A 83 -2.01 -13.00 -12.80
CA HIS A 83 -2.81 -12.24 -11.83
C HIS A 83 -3.67 -13.14 -10.96
N ASP A 84 -4.33 -14.14 -11.54
CA ASP A 84 -5.17 -15.09 -10.80
C ASP A 84 -4.36 -15.93 -9.79
N ALA A 85 -3.12 -16.29 -10.13
CA ALA A 85 -2.20 -16.93 -9.20
C ALA A 85 -1.82 -15.98 -8.06
N ARG A 86 -1.56 -14.70 -8.34
CA ARG A 86 -1.31 -13.71 -7.28
C ARG A 86 -2.52 -13.52 -6.38
N LEU A 87 -3.74 -13.50 -6.92
CA LEU A 87 -4.96 -13.46 -6.11
C LEU A 87 -5.10 -14.69 -5.21
N ARG A 88 -4.74 -15.88 -5.69
CA ARG A 88 -4.70 -17.10 -4.88
C ARG A 88 -3.70 -16.98 -3.73
N VAL A 89 -2.50 -16.46 -3.99
CA VAL A 89 -1.52 -16.15 -2.92
C VAL A 89 -2.12 -15.25 -1.85
N LEU A 90 -2.84 -14.18 -2.22
CA LEU A 90 -3.51 -13.32 -1.24
C LEU A 90 -4.59 -14.05 -0.43
N VAL A 91 -5.35 -14.94 -1.06
CA VAL A 91 -6.39 -15.73 -0.38
C VAL A 91 -5.78 -16.76 0.57
N ASP A 92 -4.70 -17.41 0.16
CA ASP A 92 -4.00 -18.44 0.95
C ASP A 92 -3.33 -17.82 2.19
N HIS A 93 -2.82 -16.59 2.08
CA HIS A 93 -2.19 -15.84 3.18
C HIS A 93 -3.13 -14.81 3.86
N GLN A 94 -4.44 -14.91 3.63
CA GLN A 94 -5.40 -13.87 4.05
C GLN A 94 -5.38 -13.57 5.55
N ASP A 95 -5.14 -14.57 6.40
CA ASP A 95 -5.18 -14.39 7.86
C ASP A 95 -4.01 -13.53 8.33
N GLU A 96 -2.81 -13.77 7.80
CA GLU A 96 -1.60 -12.99 8.10
C GLU A 96 -1.73 -11.55 7.57
N ILE A 97 -2.24 -11.40 6.34
CA ILE A 97 -2.52 -10.09 5.75
C ILE A 97 -3.56 -9.34 6.59
N ARG A 98 -4.64 -10.00 7.03
CA ARG A 98 -5.68 -9.38 7.87
C ARG A 98 -5.13 -8.92 9.21
N ILE A 99 -4.29 -9.72 9.85
CA ILE A 99 -3.64 -9.34 11.12
C ILE A 99 -2.81 -8.06 10.91
N LEU A 100 -1.99 -8.03 9.86
CA LEU A 100 -1.17 -6.85 9.57
C LEU A 100 -2.02 -5.63 9.18
N CYS A 101 -3.08 -5.81 8.38
CA CYS A 101 -4.05 -4.76 8.08
C CYS A 101 -4.70 -4.20 9.35
N LYS A 102 -5.05 -5.08 10.30
CA LYS A 102 -5.65 -4.69 11.58
C LYS A 102 -4.67 -3.85 12.39
N GLU A 103 -3.42 -4.32 12.55
CA GLU A 103 -2.37 -3.58 13.27
C GLU A 103 -2.12 -2.20 12.65
N MET A 104 -2.08 -2.11 11.32
CA MET A 104 -1.89 -0.83 10.63
C MET A 104 -3.10 0.10 10.81
N ALA A 105 -4.32 -0.43 10.81
CA ALA A 105 -5.53 0.35 11.06
C ALA A 105 -5.60 0.85 12.51
N GLU A 106 -5.24 0.01 13.49
CA GLU A 106 -5.22 0.36 14.92
C GLU A 106 -4.15 1.41 15.27
N TYR A 107 -3.07 1.49 14.49
CA TYR A 107 -2.06 2.54 14.61
C TYR A 107 -2.58 3.91 14.13
N CYS A 108 -3.61 3.96 13.29
CA CYS A 108 -4.09 5.21 12.71
C CYS A 108 -5.12 5.87 13.65
N ASP A 109 -4.69 6.85 14.44
CA ASP A 109 -5.52 7.52 15.45
C ASP A 109 -5.49 9.06 15.37
N ASP A 110 -4.80 9.64 14.37
CA ASP A 110 -4.73 11.10 14.25
C ASP A 110 -6.10 11.71 13.94
N GLU A 111 -6.43 12.80 14.66
CA GLU A 111 -7.69 13.53 14.54
C GLU A 111 -7.95 14.09 13.11
N TRP A 112 -6.90 14.38 12.34
CA TRP A 112 -7.00 14.86 10.96
C TRP A 112 -7.46 13.79 9.98
N LEU A 113 -7.46 12.52 10.38
CA LEU A 113 -7.96 11.41 9.56
C LEU A 113 -9.50 11.32 9.58
N GLY A 114 -10.18 12.06 10.46
CA GLY A 114 -11.63 12.08 10.58
C GLY A 114 -12.19 10.67 10.83
N ASP A 115 -13.20 10.27 10.06
CA ASP A 115 -13.88 8.97 10.24
C ASP A 115 -13.12 7.79 9.61
N ALA A 116 -12.01 8.02 8.90
CA ALA A 116 -11.31 6.97 8.16
C ALA A 116 -10.79 5.81 9.05
N PRO A 117 -10.26 6.04 10.26
CA PRO A 117 -9.91 4.96 11.19
C PRO A 117 -11.11 4.09 11.61
N GLU A 118 -12.26 4.71 11.90
CA GLU A 118 -13.47 3.96 12.27
C GLU A 118 -13.98 3.12 11.08
N MET A 119 -13.94 3.68 9.87
CA MET A 119 -14.27 2.94 8.65
C MET A 119 -13.31 1.76 8.45
N ALA A 120 -12.01 1.94 8.65
CA ALA A 120 -11.01 0.87 8.55
C ALA A 120 -11.28 -0.26 9.55
N ALA A 121 -11.60 0.07 10.80
CA ALA A 121 -11.96 -0.91 11.82
C ALA A 121 -13.19 -1.74 11.40
N LYS A 122 -14.23 -1.10 10.85
CA LYS A 122 -15.43 -1.78 10.34
C LYS A 122 -15.13 -2.69 9.14
N VAL A 123 -14.27 -2.24 8.23
CA VAL A 123 -13.83 -3.03 7.07
C VAL A 123 -13.07 -4.28 7.51
N VAL A 124 -12.10 -4.13 8.42
CA VAL A 124 -11.32 -5.25 8.95
C VAL A 124 -12.21 -6.23 9.74
N ALA A 125 -13.16 -5.73 10.53
CA ALA A 125 -14.12 -6.57 11.26
C ALA A 125 -15.01 -7.37 10.30
N ALA A 126 -15.60 -6.73 9.28
CA ALA A 126 -16.42 -7.43 8.29
C ALA A 126 -15.63 -8.50 7.51
N TRP A 127 -14.36 -8.25 7.18
CA TRP A 127 -13.49 -9.27 6.62
C TRP A 127 -13.23 -10.41 7.63
N GLY A 128 -13.00 -10.07 8.90
CA GLY A 128 -12.89 -10.99 10.03
C GLY A 128 -14.06 -11.96 10.15
N ASP A 129 -15.26 -11.45 9.96
CA ASP A 129 -16.53 -12.20 10.06
C ASP A 129 -16.85 -13.04 8.81
N GLY A 130 -15.95 -13.06 7.81
CA GLY A 130 -16.13 -13.85 6.59
C GLY A 130 -16.89 -13.13 5.49
N HIS A 131 -16.94 -11.79 5.51
CA HIS A 131 -17.60 -10.96 4.50
C HIS A 131 -16.62 -10.02 3.74
N PRO A 132 -15.56 -10.56 3.10
CA PRO A 132 -14.55 -9.73 2.43
C PRO A 132 -15.14 -8.90 1.28
N GLU A 133 -16.10 -9.40 0.51
CA GLU A 133 -16.70 -8.65 -0.60
C GLU A 133 -17.51 -7.44 -0.09
N THR A 134 -18.22 -7.60 1.03
CA THR A 134 -18.92 -6.49 1.69
C THR A 134 -17.93 -5.46 2.24
N ALA A 135 -16.87 -5.92 2.89
CA ALA A 135 -15.78 -5.07 3.37
C ALA A 135 -15.13 -4.29 2.21
N ALA A 136 -14.90 -4.95 1.08
CA ALA A 136 -14.31 -4.34 -0.12
C ALA A 136 -15.20 -3.24 -0.73
N CYS A 137 -16.52 -3.41 -0.73
CA CYS A 137 -17.44 -2.35 -1.18
C CYS A 137 -17.27 -1.07 -0.35
N MET A 138 -17.18 -1.20 0.98
CA MET A 138 -16.94 -0.04 1.86
C MET A 138 -15.53 0.52 1.66
N ALA A 139 -14.52 -0.34 1.53
CA ALA A 139 -13.15 0.07 1.28
C ALA A 139 -13.02 0.89 -0.01
N LEU A 140 -13.64 0.46 -1.11
CA LEU A 140 -13.61 1.15 -2.39
C LEU A 140 -14.26 2.54 -2.37
N LEU A 141 -15.22 2.77 -1.47
CA LEU A 141 -15.79 4.11 -1.26
C LEU A 141 -14.80 5.03 -0.55
N ALA A 142 -14.03 4.52 0.41
CA ALA A 142 -12.99 5.28 1.11
C ALA A 142 -11.75 5.56 0.25
N VAL A 143 -11.36 4.61 -0.62
CA VAL A 143 -10.13 4.72 -1.42
C VAL A 143 -10.06 6.00 -2.25
N GLU A 144 -11.17 6.47 -2.85
CA GLU A 144 -11.15 7.68 -3.67
C GLU A 144 -10.82 8.94 -2.85
N GLU A 145 -11.42 9.06 -1.66
CA GLU A 145 -11.16 10.17 -0.75
C GLU A 145 -9.72 10.13 -0.23
N LEU A 146 -9.28 8.97 0.28
CA LEU A 146 -7.93 8.78 0.78
C LEU A 146 -6.88 9.00 -0.32
N ALA A 147 -7.12 8.51 -1.54
CA ALA A 147 -6.22 8.69 -2.67
C ALA A 147 -6.06 10.17 -3.04
N HIS A 148 -7.11 10.99 -2.95
CA HIS A 148 -7.00 12.43 -3.18
C HIS A 148 -6.17 13.12 -2.09
N GLN A 149 -6.34 12.73 -0.83
CA GLN A 149 -5.55 13.28 0.28
C GLN A 149 -4.07 12.86 0.16
N VAL A 150 -3.79 11.60 -0.17
CA VAL A 150 -2.43 11.09 -0.35
C VAL A 150 -1.76 11.70 -1.59
N SER A 151 -2.45 11.75 -2.74
CA SER A 151 -1.84 12.26 -3.98
C SER A 151 -1.77 13.78 -4.05
N ARG A 152 -2.59 14.51 -3.27
CA ARG A 152 -2.83 15.96 -3.38
C ARG A 152 -3.27 16.38 -4.79
N VAL A 153 -3.75 15.44 -5.60
CA VAL A 153 -4.31 15.71 -6.92
C VAL A 153 -5.58 16.51 -6.76
N ASP A 154 -5.67 17.62 -7.48
CA ASP A 154 -6.89 18.41 -7.60
C ASP A 154 -8.07 17.52 -8.03
N ARG A 155 -9.16 17.56 -7.26
CA ARG A 155 -10.40 16.82 -7.53
C ARG A 155 -10.97 17.11 -8.91
N SER A 156 -10.67 18.28 -9.50
CA SER A 156 -11.06 18.63 -10.87
C SER A 156 -10.48 17.67 -11.93
N LYS A 157 -9.32 17.05 -11.65
CA LYS A 157 -8.64 16.09 -12.55
C LYS A 157 -9.24 14.68 -12.49
N LYS A 158 -10.23 14.44 -11.60
CA LYS A 158 -10.98 13.19 -11.45
C LYS A 158 -10.04 11.96 -11.38
N HIS A 159 -10.52 10.81 -11.83
CA HIS A 159 -9.78 9.54 -11.85
C HIS A 159 -8.55 9.53 -12.76
N LYS A 160 -8.51 10.39 -13.80
CA LYS A 160 -7.34 10.47 -14.69
C LYS A 160 -6.12 11.04 -13.95
N GLY A 161 -6.30 12.08 -13.14
CA GLY A 161 -5.21 12.63 -12.33
C GLY A 161 -4.63 11.62 -11.33
N LEU A 162 -5.50 10.81 -10.69
CA LEU A 162 -5.05 9.74 -9.80
C LEU A 162 -4.30 8.63 -10.56
N GLN A 163 -4.77 8.27 -11.76
CA GLN A 163 -4.10 7.30 -12.63
C GLN A 163 -2.74 7.81 -13.13
N ASP A 164 -2.62 9.10 -13.48
CA ASP A 164 -1.37 9.72 -13.92
C ASP A 164 -0.33 9.74 -12.80
N VAL A 165 -0.75 10.05 -11.57
CA VAL A 165 0.14 9.93 -10.41
C VAL A 165 0.54 8.47 -10.27
N ALA A 166 -0.38 7.51 -10.23
CA ALA A 166 -0.06 6.09 -10.10
C ALA A 166 0.89 5.53 -11.18
N GLU A 167 0.89 6.13 -12.37
CA GLU A 167 1.76 5.77 -13.49
C GLU A 167 3.22 6.21 -13.29
N ALA A 168 3.46 7.27 -12.52
CA ALA A 168 4.76 7.90 -12.37
C ALA A 168 5.82 6.92 -11.86
N VAL A 169 6.99 6.94 -12.52
CA VAL A 169 8.09 6.01 -12.27
C VAL A 169 8.71 6.28 -10.90
N VAL A 170 8.83 5.21 -10.13
CA VAL A 170 9.68 5.14 -8.94
C VAL A 170 11.10 4.76 -9.36
N SER A 171 12.11 5.58 -9.05
CA SER A 171 13.52 5.21 -9.23
C SER A 171 14.22 5.00 -7.89
N ASN A 172 15.18 4.07 -7.83
CA ASN A 172 16.05 3.84 -6.66
C ASN A 172 16.92 5.03 -6.27
N ASN A 173 17.03 6.02 -7.16
CA ASN A 173 17.76 7.27 -6.90
C ASN A 173 16.86 8.34 -6.27
N ASP A 174 15.55 8.16 -6.29
CA ASP A 174 14.64 9.06 -5.59
C ASP A 174 14.71 8.78 -4.09
N TRP A 175 14.85 9.85 -3.31
CA TRP A 175 14.96 9.76 -1.85
C TRP A 175 13.59 9.48 -1.20
N PHE A 176 12.48 9.74 -1.91
CA PHE A 176 11.11 9.56 -1.41
C PHE A 176 10.12 8.80 -2.34
N PRO A 177 10.44 7.61 -2.89
CA PRO A 177 9.54 6.83 -3.74
C PRO A 177 8.38 6.13 -2.99
N GLN A 178 8.33 6.25 -1.66
CA GLN A 178 7.47 5.41 -0.82
C GLN A 178 5.99 5.83 -0.91
N GLY A 179 5.71 7.14 -0.90
CA GLY A 179 4.36 7.68 -1.12
C GLY A 179 3.83 7.42 -2.54
N GLN A 180 4.73 7.22 -3.50
CA GLN A 180 4.38 6.90 -4.88
C GLN A 180 3.99 5.42 -5.06
N THR A 181 4.63 4.53 -4.30
CA THR A 181 4.35 3.08 -4.36
C THR A 181 2.97 2.74 -3.82
N VAL A 182 2.50 3.43 -2.77
CA VAL A 182 1.14 3.22 -2.23
C VAL A 182 0.04 3.65 -3.21
N LEU A 183 0.32 4.59 -4.11
CA LEU A 183 -0.61 5.06 -5.13
C LEU A 183 -0.61 4.17 -6.38
N SER A 184 0.40 3.33 -6.59
CA SER A 184 0.57 2.52 -7.79
C SER A 184 -0.63 1.61 -8.12
N PRO A 185 -1.31 0.98 -7.14
CA PRO A 185 -2.51 0.18 -7.41
C PRO A 185 -3.70 0.96 -8.01
N LEU A 186 -3.69 2.30 -7.92
CA LEU A 186 -4.75 3.13 -8.51
C LEU A 186 -4.74 3.08 -10.05
N PHE A 187 -3.60 2.72 -10.66
CA PHE A 187 -3.46 2.66 -12.11
C PHE A 187 -4.47 1.69 -12.76
N PRO A 188 -4.50 0.39 -12.38
CA PRO A 188 -5.52 -0.53 -12.86
C PRO A 188 -6.90 -0.30 -12.24
N LEU A 189 -6.98 0.20 -10.99
CA LEU A 189 -8.26 0.47 -10.32
C LEU A 189 -9.14 1.43 -11.12
N TYR A 190 -8.54 2.46 -11.71
CA TYR A 190 -9.21 3.47 -12.52
C TYR A 190 -9.17 3.17 -14.03
N ALA A 191 -8.81 1.95 -14.43
CA ALA A 191 -8.93 1.52 -15.82
C ALA A 191 -10.37 1.67 -16.32
N GLN A 192 -10.52 2.22 -17.53
CA GLN A 192 -11.81 2.48 -18.14
C GLN A 192 -12.45 1.19 -18.71
N TYR A 193 -13.75 1.03 -18.49
CA TYR A 193 -14.53 -0.11 -18.93
C TYR A 193 -15.87 0.37 -19.50
N TRP A 194 -16.26 -0.10 -20.69
CA TRP A 194 -17.55 0.24 -21.28
C TRP A 194 -18.21 -1.01 -21.87
N ALA A 195 -19.08 -1.64 -21.07
CA ALA A 195 -19.82 -2.85 -21.49
C ALA A 195 -20.57 -2.66 -22.81
N HIS A 196 -21.22 -1.50 -23.00
CA HIS A 196 -21.97 -1.18 -24.23
C HIS A 196 -21.09 -1.05 -25.49
N LYS A 197 -19.76 -0.90 -25.31
CA LYS A 197 -18.79 -0.91 -26.41
C LYS A 197 -18.17 -2.30 -26.66
N GLY A 198 -18.63 -3.32 -25.95
CA GLY A 198 -18.11 -4.68 -26.05
C GLY A 198 -16.73 -4.86 -25.41
N HIS A 199 -16.32 -3.98 -24.49
CA HIS A 199 -15.09 -4.19 -23.73
C HIS A 199 -15.20 -5.44 -22.85
N GLU A 200 -14.15 -6.24 -22.81
CA GLU A 200 -14.01 -7.31 -21.82
C GLU A 200 -13.85 -6.71 -20.41
N VAL A 201 -14.34 -7.44 -19.41
CA VAL A 201 -14.16 -7.06 -18.01
C VAL A 201 -12.66 -7.14 -17.70
N PRO A 202 -12.04 -6.10 -17.11
CA PRO A 202 -10.63 -6.14 -16.76
C PRO A 202 -10.30 -7.27 -15.79
N GLU A 203 -9.18 -7.95 -15.99
CA GLU A 203 -8.67 -8.99 -15.09
C GLU A 203 -8.30 -8.43 -13.70
N ARG A 204 -7.72 -7.22 -13.67
CA ARG A 204 -7.42 -6.51 -12.42
C ARG A 204 -8.66 -5.82 -11.87
N LEU A 205 -8.69 -5.62 -10.56
CA LEU A 205 -9.77 -4.87 -9.91
C LEU A 205 -9.94 -3.52 -10.60
N SER A 206 -11.16 -3.26 -11.08
CA SER A 206 -11.53 -1.98 -11.70
C SER A 206 -12.82 -1.48 -11.10
N ARG A 207 -12.79 -0.26 -10.54
CA ARG A 207 -13.96 0.40 -9.97
C ARG A 207 -15.03 0.64 -11.02
N HIS A 208 -14.63 1.03 -12.23
CA HIS A 208 -15.55 1.32 -13.32
C HIS A 208 -16.30 0.04 -13.75
N ALA A 209 -15.60 -1.09 -13.83
CA ALA A 209 -16.22 -2.39 -14.09
C ALA A 209 -17.18 -2.82 -12.96
N LEU A 210 -16.81 -2.64 -11.68
CA LEU A 210 -17.69 -2.98 -10.56
C LEU A 210 -18.99 -2.19 -10.55
N VAL A 211 -18.93 -0.88 -10.79
CA VAL A 211 -20.12 0.00 -10.77
C VAL A 211 -21.06 -0.30 -11.93
N HIS A 212 -20.53 -0.65 -13.10
CA HIS A 212 -21.34 -0.85 -14.31
C HIS A 212 -21.64 -2.32 -14.63
N SER A 213 -20.99 -3.25 -13.95
CA SER A 213 -21.11 -4.69 -14.19
C SER A 213 -20.82 -5.47 -12.91
N ILE A 214 -21.61 -5.20 -11.85
CA ILE A 214 -21.45 -5.87 -10.56
C ILE A 214 -21.50 -7.39 -10.73
N SER A 215 -20.41 -8.05 -10.35
CA SER A 215 -20.23 -9.49 -10.49
C SER A 215 -19.31 -9.97 -9.40
N LEU A 216 -19.68 -11.06 -8.71
CA LEU A 216 -18.79 -11.73 -7.76
C LEU A 216 -17.63 -12.46 -8.45
N GLY A 217 -17.68 -12.58 -9.79
CA GLY A 217 -16.51 -12.97 -10.58
C GLY A 217 -15.45 -11.87 -10.65
N HIS A 218 -15.87 -10.60 -10.70
CA HIS A 218 -14.96 -9.44 -10.74
C HIS A 218 -14.61 -8.90 -9.35
N LEU A 219 -15.56 -8.93 -8.41
CA LEU A 219 -15.31 -8.78 -6.98
C LEU A 219 -15.08 -10.14 -6.36
N SER A 220 -14.09 -10.87 -6.86
CA SER A 220 -13.68 -12.14 -6.25
C SER A 220 -13.13 -11.91 -4.85
N LYS A 221 -13.02 -12.96 -4.04
CA LYS A 221 -12.37 -12.89 -2.72
C LYS A 221 -10.96 -12.28 -2.79
N GLY A 222 -10.17 -12.62 -3.81
CA GLY A 222 -8.83 -12.05 -3.99
C GLY A 222 -8.87 -10.55 -4.29
N HIS A 223 -9.77 -10.11 -5.18
CA HIS A 223 -9.95 -8.68 -5.45
C HIS A 223 -10.51 -7.93 -4.25
N ALA A 224 -11.35 -8.57 -3.43
CA ALA A 224 -11.85 -7.99 -2.21
C ALA A 224 -10.70 -7.71 -1.21
N ILE A 225 -9.78 -8.67 -1.04
CA ILE A 225 -8.56 -8.49 -0.24
C ILE A 225 -7.73 -7.32 -0.77
N VAL A 226 -7.54 -7.22 -2.10
CA VAL A 226 -6.85 -6.09 -2.75
C VAL A 226 -7.49 -4.74 -2.41
N ALA A 227 -8.81 -4.63 -2.45
CA ALA A 227 -9.52 -3.40 -2.12
C ALA A 227 -9.30 -2.98 -0.66
N ILE A 228 -9.39 -3.93 0.27
CA ILE A 228 -9.19 -3.71 1.70
C ILE A 228 -7.75 -3.28 1.97
N MET A 229 -6.78 -4.04 1.44
CA MET A 229 -5.36 -3.72 1.51
C MET A 229 -5.07 -2.29 1.03
N LEU A 230 -5.72 -1.85 -0.06
CA LEU A 230 -5.49 -0.53 -0.65
C LEU A 230 -5.99 0.58 0.26
N MET A 231 -7.20 0.44 0.82
CA MET A 231 -7.74 1.39 1.78
C MET A 231 -6.80 1.53 2.99
N ILE A 232 -6.40 0.43 3.60
CA ILE A 232 -5.53 0.45 4.79
C ILE A 232 -4.16 1.02 4.46
N SER A 233 -3.59 0.71 3.30
CA SER A 233 -2.30 1.27 2.87
C SER A 233 -2.36 2.79 2.72
N LEU A 234 -3.44 3.32 2.13
CA LEU A 234 -3.62 4.76 1.96
C LEU A 234 -3.89 5.46 3.29
N LEU A 235 -4.68 4.86 4.18
CA LEU A 235 -4.91 5.38 5.53
C LEU A 235 -3.59 5.46 6.32
N ARG A 236 -2.81 4.39 6.31
CA ARG A 236 -1.51 4.35 7.01
C ARG A 236 -0.53 5.37 6.46
N GLU A 237 -0.54 5.60 5.15
CA GLU A 237 0.26 6.65 4.50
C GLU A 237 -0.16 8.05 4.95
N LEU A 238 -1.45 8.31 5.16
CA LEU A 238 -1.91 9.59 5.70
C LEU A 238 -1.50 9.78 7.16
N GLN A 239 -1.58 8.72 7.97
CA GLN A 239 -1.09 8.76 9.35
C GLN A 239 0.39 9.14 9.39
N GLU A 240 1.26 8.53 8.57
CA GLU A 240 2.68 8.92 8.51
C GLU A 240 2.86 10.41 8.25
N ARG A 241 2.04 10.99 7.38
CA ARG A 241 2.15 12.43 7.08
C ARG A 241 1.65 13.30 8.23
N CYS A 242 0.66 12.84 8.98
CA CYS A 242 0.22 13.54 10.17
C CYS A 242 1.33 13.52 11.23
N ASP A 243 1.95 12.36 11.44
CA ASP A 243 3.10 12.19 12.33
C ASP A 243 4.26 13.11 11.92
N GLU A 244 4.64 13.13 10.63
CA GLU A 244 5.68 14.00 10.08
C GLU A 244 5.39 15.49 10.32
N VAL A 245 4.15 15.94 10.08
CA VAL A 245 3.76 17.34 10.29
C VAL A 245 3.79 17.71 11.78
N ARG A 246 3.35 16.82 12.68
CA ARG A 246 3.42 17.05 14.13
C ARG A 246 4.86 17.14 14.62
N ASP A 247 5.72 16.24 14.17
CA ASP A 247 7.14 16.26 14.50
C ASP A 247 7.80 17.57 14.05
N ASP A 248 7.50 18.04 12.83
CA ASP A 248 7.98 19.32 12.32
C ASP A 248 7.44 20.52 13.13
N MET A 249 6.18 20.47 13.58
CA MET A 249 5.61 21.51 14.44
C MET A 249 6.29 21.55 15.81
N HIS A 250 6.55 20.40 16.43
CA HIS A 250 7.21 20.31 17.73
C HIS A 250 8.71 20.66 17.68
N ALA A 251 9.40 20.35 16.57
CA ALA A 251 10.81 20.70 16.39
C ALA A 251 11.03 22.23 16.23
N ASN A 252 9.99 22.97 15.84
CA ASN A 252 10.05 24.42 15.61
C ASN A 252 9.42 25.23 16.76
N ASP A 253 9.04 24.60 17.87
CA ASP A 253 8.47 25.30 19.03
C ASP A 253 9.60 25.92 19.88
N PRO A 254 9.68 27.25 20.02
CA PRO A 254 10.81 27.93 20.67
C PRO A 254 10.78 27.91 22.21
N GLU A 255 9.90 27.12 22.84
CA GLU A 255 9.79 27.03 24.31
C GLU A 255 10.43 25.76 24.88
N VAL A 256 11.73 25.57 24.67
CA VAL A 256 12.59 24.82 25.60
C VAL A 256 13.96 25.50 25.69
N GLU A 257 14.05 26.56 26.51
CA GLU A 257 15.27 26.97 27.21
C GLU A 257 15.07 26.85 28.72
#